data_AF-A0A969KFK2-F1
#
_entry.id   AF-A0A969KFK2-F1
#
_cell.length_a   1.000
_cell.length_b   1.000
_cell.length_c   1.000
_cell.angle_alpha   90.00
_cell.angle_beta   90.00
_cell.angle_gamma   90.00
#
_symmetry.space_group_name_H-M   'P 1'
#
loop_
_entity.id
_entity.type
_entity.pdbx_description
1 polymer ?
#
loop_
_entity_poly.entity_id
_entity_poly.type
_entity_poly.pdbx_seq_one_letter_code
_entity_poly.pdbx_strand_id
1 'polypeptide(L)' 'MLCSVVENSGKREELKEARLEEVATQLAAAKAKLEPFGVEIVTEIREGNPFHEVMDIATVFDISAIAVANDYRKIF' A
#
# COMPACT_ATOMS: atom_id res chain seq x y z
N MET A 1 4.70 6.39 -7.26
CA MET A 1 3.75 6.29 -6.13
C MET A 1 3.87 4.92 -5.48
N LEU A 2 3.67 4.81 -4.17
CA LEU A 2 3.50 3.55 -3.44
C LEU A 2 2.14 3.59 -2.73
N CYS A 3 1.30 2.58 -2.96
CA CYS A 3 0.00 2.45 -2.33
C CYS A 3 -0.09 1.11 -1.60
N SER A 4 -0.65 1.10 -0.40
CA SER A 4 -1.00 -0.12 0.31
C SER A 4 -2.45 -0.04 0.77
N VAL A 5 -3.20 -1.13 0.58
CA VAL A 5 -4.60 -1.23 0.98
C VAL A 5 -4.73 -2.21 2.14
N VAL A 6 -5.33 -1.78 3.23
CA VAL A 6 -5.64 -2.62 4.38
C VAL A 6 -7.10 -3.09 4.28
N GLU A 7 -7.30 -4.39 4.20
CA GLU A 7 -8.64 -4.97 4.11
C GLU A 7 -9.44 -4.74 5.38
N ASN A 8 -10.64 -4.18 5.22
CA ASN A 8 -11.60 -4.01 6.32
C ASN A 8 -12.54 -5.22 6.43
N SER A 9 -11.97 -6.42 6.63
CA SER A 9 -12.77 -7.64 6.82
C SER A 9 -13.09 -7.87 8.30
N GLY A 10 -14.11 -7.17 8.78
CA GLY A 10 -15.04 -7.38 9.93
C GLY A 10 -14.70 -8.21 11.19
N LYS A 11 -13.50 -8.76 11.42
CA LYS A 11 -13.26 -9.66 12.56
C LYS A 11 -12.20 -9.21 13.56
N ARG A 12 -11.38 -8.19 13.28
CA ARG A 12 -10.31 -7.74 14.20
C ARG A 12 -10.01 -6.25 14.06
N GLU A 13 -10.96 -5.41 14.46
CA GLU A 13 -10.78 -3.96 14.53
C GLU A 13 -9.60 -3.58 15.44
N GLU A 14 -9.37 -4.33 16.53
CA GLU A 14 -8.25 -4.13 17.46
C GLU A 14 -6.86 -4.35 16.83
N LEU A 15 -6.75 -5.14 15.75
CA LEU A 15 -5.48 -5.33 15.04
C LEU A 15 -5.29 -4.33 13.89
N LYS A 16 -6.30 -3.51 13.62
CA LYS A 16 -6.29 -2.59 12.48
C LYS A 16 -5.28 -1.47 12.67
N GLU A 17 -5.22 -0.88 13.86
CA GLU A 17 -4.25 0.19 14.18
C GLU A 17 -2.81 -0.33 14.07
N ALA A 18 -2.52 -1.47 14.71
CA ALA A 18 -1.21 -2.12 14.58
C ALA A 18 -0.85 -2.44 13.12
N ARG A 19 -1.84 -2.83 12.31
CA ARG A 19 -1.65 -3.11 10.88
C ARG A 19 -1.39 -1.83 10.07
N LEU A 20 -2.10 -0.74 10.37
CA LEU A 20 -1.86 0.57 9.75
C LEU A 20 -0.44 1.07 10.08
N GLU A 21 0.00 0.95 11.32
CA GLU A 21 1.37 1.30 11.74
C GLU A 21 2.44 0.43 11.04
N GLU A 22 2.21 -0.88 10.95
CA GLU A 22 3.10 -1.81 10.24
C GLU A 22 3.25 -1.40 8.78
N VAL A 23 2.13 -1.11 8.10
CA VAL A 23 2.10 -0.70 6.70
C VAL A 23 2.77 0.66 6.52
N ALA A 24 2.52 1.62 7.40
CA ALA A 24 3.16 2.93 7.36
C ALA A 24 4.70 2.81 7.47
N THR A 25 5.16 1.95 8.38
CA THR A 25 6.59 1.67 8.57
C THR A 25 7.21 1.03 7.32
N GLN A 26 6.52 0.07 6.69
CA GLN A 26 6.97 -0.57 5.46
C GLN A 26 7.06 0.41 4.28
N LEU A 27 6.04 1.28 4.11
CA LEU A 27 6.03 2.30 3.07
C LEU A 27 7.15 3.34 3.30
N ALA A 28 7.37 3.77 4.54
CA ALA A 28 8.46 4.68 4.87
C ALA A 28 9.84 4.08 4.53
N ALA A 29 10.05 2.80 4.88
CA ALA A 29 11.28 2.10 4.54
C ALA A 29 11.47 1.93 3.02
N ALA A 30 10.40 1.64 2.28
CA ALA A 30 10.45 1.54 0.82
C ALA A 30 10.74 2.90 0.18
N LYS A 31 10.09 3.97 0.66
CA LYS A 31 10.34 5.35 0.21
C LYS A 31 11.80 5.75 0.43
N ALA A 32 12.34 5.56 1.64
CA ALA A 32 13.72 5.89 1.96
C ALA A 32 14.75 5.14 1.09
N LYS A 33 14.44 3.92 0.63
CA LYS A 33 15.30 3.17 -0.30
C LYS A 33 15.27 3.70 -1.72
N LEU A 34 14.15 4.31 -2.12
CA LEU A 34 13.90 4.75 -3.49
C LEU A 34 14.19 6.25 -3.70
N GLU A 35 14.09 7.07 -2.65
CA GLU A 35 14.45 8.50 -2.67
C GLU A 35 15.86 8.80 -3.21
N PRO A 36 16.91 8.01 -2.89
CA PRO A 36 18.26 8.24 -3.43
C PRO A 36 18.37 8.14 -4.95
N PHE A 37 17.39 7.53 -5.63
CA PHE A 37 17.34 7.45 -7.09
C PHE A 37 16.78 8.73 -7.74
N GLY A 38 16.49 9.77 -6.95
CA GLY A 38 16.01 11.06 -7.46
C GLY A 38 14.56 11.03 -7.96
N VAL A 39 13.77 10.05 -7.50
CA VAL A 39 12.37 9.90 -7.87
C VAL A 39 11.48 10.53 -6.80
N GLU A 40 10.48 11.29 -7.19
CA GLU A 40 9.46 11.79 -6.28
C GLU A 40 8.47 10.68 -5.92
N ILE A 41 8.34 10.40 -4.61
CA ILE A 41 7.54 9.27 -4.12
C ILE A 41 6.44 9.77 -3.20
N VAL A 42 5.23 9.69 -3.74
CA VAL A 42 3.97 9.79 -2.99
C VAL A 42 3.63 8.43 -2.40
N THR A 43 3.31 8.38 -1.11
CA THR A 43 2.90 7.17 -0.37
C THR A 43 1.47 7.35 0.12
N GLU A 44 0.61 6.36 -0.08
CA GLU A 44 -0.79 6.41 0.38
C GLU A 44 -1.22 5.08 1.01
N ILE A 45 -1.92 5.16 2.15
CA ILE A 45 -2.53 4.01 2.81
C ILE A 45 -4.03 4.16 2.68
N ARG A 46 -4.68 3.14 2.12
CA ARG A 46 -6.14 3.10 1.99
C ARG A 46 -6.71 1.91 2.74
N GLU A 47 -7.99 1.97 3.02
CA GLU A 47 -8.71 0.89 3.67
C GLU A 47 -9.90 0.47 2.81
N GLY A 48 -10.11 -0.82 2.64
CA GLY A 48 -11.23 -1.32 1.84
C GLY A 48 -10.85 -2.52 1.00
N ASN A 49 -11.48 -2.65 -0.18
CA ASN A 49 -11.20 -3.72 -1.11
C ASN A 49 -9.93 -3.36 -1.92
N PRO A 50 -8.85 -4.16 -1.88
CA PRO A 50 -7.59 -3.85 -2.55
C PRO A 50 -7.74 -3.64 -4.05
N PHE A 51 -8.59 -4.42 -4.71
CA PHE A 51 -8.80 -4.29 -6.15
C PHE A 51 -9.49 -2.95 -6.48
N HIS A 52 -10.55 -2.58 -5.75
CA HIS A 52 -11.24 -1.32 -5.99
C HIS A 52 -10.36 -0.11 -5.67
N GLU A 53 -9.68 -0.12 -4.51
CA GLU A 53 -8.86 1.01 -4.08
C GLU A 53 -7.64 1.22 -4.98
N VAL A 54 -7.00 0.15 -5.47
CA VAL A 54 -5.88 0.25 -6.42
C VAL A 54 -6.36 0.75 -7.79
N MET A 55 -7.54 0.35 -8.25
CA MET A 55 -8.08 0.85 -9.52
C MET A 55 -8.53 2.31 -9.41
N ASP A 56 -9.10 2.71 -8.27
CA ASP A 56 -9.47 4.09 -8.01
C ASP A 56 -8.24 5.00 -7.99
N ILE A 57 -7.20 4.62 -7.22
CA ILE A 57 -5.98 5.42 -7.15
C ILE A 57 -5.26 5.51 -8.50
N ALA A 58 -5.27 4.42 -9.28
CA ALA A 58 -4.71 4.43 -10.62
C ALA A 58 -5.43 5.43 -11.54
N THR A 59 -6.75 5.56 -11.38
CA THR A 59 -7.56 6.50 -12.15
C THR A 59 -7.38 7.94 -11.67
N VAL A 60 -7.38 8.18 -10.36
CA VAL A 60 -7.25 9.53 -9.76
C VAL A 60 -5.89 10.15 -10.04
N PHE A 61 -4.82 9.36 -9.97
CA PHE A 61 -3.45 9.83 -10.15
C PHE A 61 -2.90 9.61 -11.58
N ASP A 62 -3.77 9.23 -12.53
CA ASP A 62 -3.41 8.96 -13.92
C ASP A 62 -2.18 8.02 -14.06
N ILE A 63 -2.20 6.93 -13.29
CA ILE A 63 -1.07 6.00 -13.21
C ILE A 63 -0.93 5.22 -14.51
N SER A 64 0.17 5.44 -15.22
CA SER A 64 0.41 4.81 -16.53
C SER A 64 0.85 3.35 -16.46
N ALA A 65 1.36 2.88 -15.30
CA ALA A 65 1.79 1.51 -15.10
C ALA A 65 1.67 1.10 -13.63
N ILE A 66 1.19 -0.13 -13.40
CA ILE A 66 1.08 -0.73 -12.06
C ILE A 66 2.07 -1.88 -11.97
N ALA A 67 2.97 -1.83 -10.99
CA ALA A 67 3.89 -2.91 -10.66
C ALA A 67 3.44 -3.58 -9.35
N VAL A 68 3.19 -4.88 -9.39
CA VAL A 68 2.86 -5.70 -8.22
C VAL A 68 3.87 -6.84 -8.07
N ALA A 69 4.23 -7.16 -6.83
CA ALA A 69 5.06 -8.32 -6.53
C ALA A 69 4.17 -9.52 -6.23
N ASN A 70 4.48 -10.68 -6.80
CA ASN A 70 3.69 -11.91 -6.67
C ASN A 70 3.88 -12.64 -5.32
N ASP A 71 4.66 -12.07 -4.40
CA ASP A 71 5.19 -12.78 -3.22
C ASP A 71 4.81 -12.10 -1.89
N TYR A 72 3.57 -11.62 -1.80
CA TYR A 72 3.04 -11.08 -0.56
C TYR A 72 2.33 -12.19 0.22
N ARG A 73 3.08 -12.84 1.13
CA ARG A 73 2.61 -13.75 2.18
C ARG A 73 2.22 -15.17 1.70
N LYS A 74 3.19 -16.09 1.68
CA LYS A 74 2.89 -17.53 1.86
C LYS A 74 2.25 -17.72 3.23
N ILE A 75 0.95 -17.96 3.24
CA ILE A 75 0.24 -18.54 4.39
C ILE A 75 0.38 -20.05 4.22
N PHE A 76 1.42 -20.64 4.82
CA PHE A 76 1.49 -22.06 5.13
C PHE A 76 1.56 -22.21 6.65
#